data_AF-A0A6J8EV13-F1
#
_entry.id   AF-A0A6J8EV13-F1
#
_cell.length_a   1.000
_cell.length_b   1.000
_cell.length_c   1.000
_cell.angle_alpha   90.00
_cell.angle_beta   90.00
_cell.angle_gamma   90.00
#
_symmetry.space_group_name_H-M   'P 1'
#
loop_
_entity.id
_entity.type
_entity.pdbx_description
1 polymer ?
#
loop_
_entity_poly.entity_id
_entity_poly.type
_entity_poly.pdbx_seq_one_letter_code
_entity_poly.pdbx_strand_id
1 'polypeptide(L)'
;MWLPYACWFKECCADTWIPGSSNGLSGNLADKVYGQHIAVGAVRSYINAHMLDNSPNKALSLAFHGGTGTGKINTSSIIAENKMPQGLMDRISPYMNNNDNIDDVDYRKAIFVFLSKDKTPELHLKTLDYKGLDRNSLELKDMEHLIKTNANSYGFSKSSLFSGHLITAHIPFLPLEKQHVQDCIRGQLRTKKYDATEENIKNIMQ
;
A
#
# COMPACT_ATOMS: atom_id res chain seq x y z
N MET A 1 37.20 18.10 2.85
CA MET A 1 36.23 19.11 2.40
C MET A 1 36.04 18.99 0.89
N TRP A 2 35.30 17.96 0.43
CA TRP A 2 34.95 17.72 -0.98
C TRP A 2 33.61 16.96 -0.99
N LEU A 3 32.50 17.69 -0.91
CA LEU A 3 31.12 17.17 -0.91
C LEU A 3 30.15 17.88 -1.89
N PRO A 4 30.39 19.10 -2.45
CA PRO A 4 29.35 19.76 -3.26
C PRO A 4 29.11 19.17 -4.66
N TYR A 5 30.13 18.70 -5.37
CA TYR A 5 29.99 18.37 -6.80
C TYR A 5 29.35 17.01 -7.10
N ALA A 6 29.48 16.04 -6.19
CA ALA A 6 28.92 14.69 -6.39
C ALA A 6 27.38 14.69 -6.37
N CYS A 7 26.76 15.60 -5.60
CA CYS A 7 25.31 15.67 -5.47
C CYS A 7 24.62 16.41 -6.63
N TRP A 8 25.39 16.96 -7.59
CA TRP A 8 24.83 17.62 -8.78
C TRP A 8 24.47 16.61 -9.88
N PHE A 9 25.21 15.50 -9.97
CA PHE A 9 25.00 14.43 -10.94
C PHE A 9 24.47 13.13 -10.33
N LYS A 10 24.46 12.99 -8.99
CA LYS A 10 23.87 11.84 -8.26
C LYS A 10 23.05 12.30 -7.05
N GLU A 11 22.05 11.55 -6.64
CA GLU A 11 21.30 11.84 -5.41
C GLU A 11 22.12 11.42 -4.19
N CYS A 12 22.35 12.36 -3.28
CA CYS A 12 22.92 12.10 -1.98
C CYS A 12 21.77 11.91 -1.00
N CYS A 13 21.34 10.66 -0.77
CA CYS A 13 20.37 10.36 0.29
C CYS A 13 21.03 10.62 1.65
N ALA A 14 20.70 11.73 2.30
CA ALA A 14 20.98 11.89 3.74
C ALA A 14 19.79 11.35 4.55
N ASP A 15 20.01 10.96 5.81
CA ASP A 15 18.96 10.42 6.72
C ASP A 15 17.76 11.37 6.91
N THR A 16 17.89 12.63 6.50
CA THR A 16 16.83 13.64 6.48
C THR A 16 15.84 13.50 5.31
N TRP A 17 16.18 12.75 4.25
CA TRP A 17 15.41 12.71 2.99
C TRP A 17 14.41 11.56 2.92
N ILE A 18 14.67 10.45 3.62
CA ILE A 18 13.71 9.38 3.84
C ILE A 18 13.42 9.37 5.34
N PRO A 19 12.19 9.69 5.79
CA PRO A 19 11.86 9.59 7.20
C PRO A 19 12.09 8.15 7.69
N GLY A 20 13.22 7.91 8.36
CA GLY A 20 13.61 6.60 8.89
C GLY A 20 12.68 6.11 10.02
N SER A 21 11.79 6.97 10.51
CA SER A 21 10.81 6.60 11.52
C SER A 21 9.77 5.62 10.95
N SER A 22 9.81 4.37 11.41
CA SER A 22 8.76 3.37 11.20
C SER A 22 7.47 3.69 11.97
N ASN A 23 7.57 4.55 12.99
CA ASN A 23 6.46 4.95 13.86
C ASN A 23 5.41 5.79 13.09
N GLY A 24 5.85 6.68 12.19
CA GLY A 24 4.94 7.51 11.39
C GLY A 24 4.08 6.69 10.42
N LEU A 25 4.69 5.72 9.72
CA LEU A 25 3.97 4.83 8.81
C LEU A 25 2.99 3.93 9.56
N SER A 26 3.43 3.31 10.66
CA SER A 26 2.61 2.40 11.45
C SER A 26 1.41 3.10 12.08
N GLY A 27 1.63 4.30 12.64
CA GLY A 27 0.56 5.14 13.19
C GLY A 27 -0.43 5.58 12.11
N ASN A 28 0.06 6.14 11.01
CA ASN A 28 -0.83 6.61 9.93
C ASN A 28 -1.66 5.49 9.31
N LEU A 29 -1.11 4.29 9.16
CA LEU A 29 -1.87 3.13 8.66
C LEU A 29 -2.96 2.70 9.66
N ALA A 30 -2.64 2.61 10.94
CA ALA A 30 -3.60 2.22 11.98
C ALA A 30 -4.73 3.26 12.16
N ASP A 31 -4.39 4.55 12.07
CA ASP A 31 -5.32 5.65 12.33
C ASP A 31 -6.24 5.96 11.15
N LYS A 32 -5.83 5.60 9.92
CA LYS A 32 -6.50 6.03 8.67
C LYS A 32 -6.96 4.89 7.76
N VAL A 33 -6.66 3.62 8.08
CA VAL A 33 -7.07 2.47 7.26
C VAL A 33 -7.93 1.51 8.10
N TYR A 34 -9.25 1.70 8.01
CA TYR A 34 -10.23 1.00 8.85
C TYR A 34 -10.60 -0.39 8.32
N GLY A 35 -10.66 -1.38 9.24
CA GLY A 35 -11.11 -2.74 8.93
C GLY A 35 -10.16 -3.57 8.06
N GLN A 36 -8.90 -3.13 7.90
CA GLN A 36 -7.91 -3.78 7.04
C GLN A 36 -6.70 -4.29 7.83
N HIS A 37 -6.93 -5.07 8.89
CA HIS A 37 -5.86 -5.56 9.76
C HIS A 37 -4.79 -6.37 9.01
N ILE A 38 -5.21 -7.21 8.04
CA ILE A 38 -4.28 -7.97 7.18
C ILE A 38 -3.40 -7.03 6.35
N ALA A 39 -4.01 -6.04 5.67
CA ALA A 39 -3.27 -5.13 4.82
C ALA A 39 -2.32 -4.23 5.62
N VAL A 40 -2.80 -3.65 6.73
CA VAL A 40 -2.00 -2.81 7.62
C VAL A 40 -0.81 -3.60 8.19
N GLY A 41 -1.05 -4.81 8.69
CA GLY A 41 -0.01 -5.68 9.23
C GLY A 41 1.03 -6.08 8.19
N ALA A 42 0.58 -6.50 6.99
CA ALA A 42 1.44 -6.90 5.90
C ALA A 42 2.29 -5.72 5.39
N VAL A 43 1.68 -4.58 5.06
CA VAL A 43 2.39 -3.39 4.57
C VAL A 43 3.45 -2.94 5.57
N ARG A 44 3.09 -2.86 6.87
CA ARG A 44 4.04 -2.51 7.92
C ARG A 44 5.22 -3.48 7.96
N SER A 45 4.95 -4.78 7.93
CA SER A 45 5.97 -5.83 8.01
C SER A 45 6.93 -5.77 6.82
N TYR A 46 6.40 -5.79 5.59
CA TYR A 46 7.21 -5.81 4.38
C TYR A 46 8.04 -4.53 4.20
N ILE A 47 7.45 -3.35 4.45
CA ILE A 47 8.19 -2.09 4.34
C ILE A 47 9.27 -2.03 5.42
N ASN A 48 8.96 -2.35 6.67
CA ASN A 48 9.96 -2.32 7.73
C ASN A 48 11.12 -3.29 7.45
N ALA A 49 10.82 -4.52 7.02
CA ALA A 49 11.84 -5.50 6.66
C ALA A 49 12.72 -5.01 5.50
N HIS A 50 12.11 -4.43 4.46
CA HIS A 50 12.86 -3.92 3.31
C HIS A 50 13.73 -2.71 3.65
N MET A 51 13.27 -1.82 4.52
CA MET A 51 14.03 -0.64 4.95
C MET A 51 15.18 -0.98 5.89
N LEU A 52 15.11 -2.10 6.63
CA LEU A 52 16.18 -2.56 7.52
C LEU A 52 17.27 -3.32 6.75
N ASP A 53 16.97 -3.83 5.56
CA ASP A 53 17.95 -4.47 4.69
C ASP A 53 18.77 -3.42 3.93
N ASN A 54 20.05 -3.31 4.28
CA ASN A 54 20.95 -2.34 3.63
C ASN A 54 21.37 -2.75 2.20
N SER A 55 21.17 -4.03 1.84
CA SER A 55 21.62 -4.61 0.58
C SER A 55 20.57 -5.57 -0.01
N PRO A 56 19.34 -5.10 -0.28
CA PRO A 56 18.27 -5.95 -0.79
C PRO A 56 18.66 -6.56 -2.12
N ASN A 57 18.32 -7.84 -2.31
CA ASN A 57 18.61 -8.57 -3.56
C ASN A 57 17.61 -8.24 -4.68
N LYS A 58 16.47 -7.63 -4.36
CA LYS A 58 15.46 -7.14 -5.29
C LYS A 58 14.62 -6.02 -4.67
N ALA A 59 13.98 -5.23 -5.53
CA ALA A 59 13.01 -4.23 -5.14
C ALA A 59 11.82 -4.86 -4.39
N LEU A 60 11.26 -4.13 -3.41
CA LEU A 60 10.00 -4.52 -2.79
C LEU A 60 8.86 -4.27 -3.76
N SER A 61 8.05 -5.30 -4.02
CA SER A 61 6.91 -5.20 -4.95
C SER A 61 5.65 -5.73 -4.28
N LEU A 62 4.69 -4.85 -4.04
CA LEU A 62 3.43 -5.13 -3.35
C LEU A 62 2.26 -5.03 -4.32
N ALA A 63 1.39 -6.04 -4.34
CA ALA A 63 0.18 -6.00 -5.14
C ALA A 63 -1.06 -5.95 -4.24
N PHE A 64 -1.84 -4.86 -4.32
CA PHE A 64 -3.05 -4.66 -3.52
C PHE A 64 -4.29 -5.13 -4.29
N HIS A 65 -5.05 -6.03 -3.67
CA HIS A 65 -6.22 -6.70 -4.23
C HIS A 65 -7.46 -6.35 -3.41
N GLY A 66 -8.64 -6.26 -4.03
CA GLY A 66 -9.91 -6.00 -3.34
C GLY A 66 -10.86 -5.06 -4.08
N GLY A 67 -12.05 -4.86 -3.51
CA GLY A 67 -13.11 -4.01 -4.08
C GLY A 67 -12.81 -2.51 -4.07
N THR A 68 -13.66 -1.71 -4.72
CA THR A 68 -13.60 -0.24 -4.64
C THR A 68 -13.96 0.25 -3.24
N GLY A 69 -13.34 1.35 -2.79
CA GLY A 69 -13.66 1.96 -1.49
C GLY A 69 -13.07 1.26 -0.25
N THR A 70 -12.30 0.18 -0.40
CA THR A 70 -11.72 -0.56 0.74
C THR A 70 -10.42 0.04 1.29
N GLY A 71 -9.87 1.07 0.65
CA GLY A 71 -8.69 1.80 1.16
C GLY A 71 -7.37 1.58 0.40
N LYS A 72 -7.34 0.80 -0.68
CA LYS A 72 -6.10 0.53 -1.45
C LYS A 72 -5.31 1.80 -1.84
N ILE A 73 -6.00 2.76 -2.46
CA ILE A 73 -5.40 4.04 -2.91
C ILE A 73 -4.95 4.86 -1.69
N ASN A 74 -5.76 4.90 -0.63
CA ASN A 74 -5.43 5.61 0.60
C ASN A 74 -4.16 5.05 1.25
N THR A 75 -4.03 3.72 1.34
CA THR A 75 -2.82 3.05 1.84
C THR A 75 -1.60 3.40 0.97
N SER A 76 -1.74 3.43 -0.35
CA SER A 76 -0.66 3.86 -1.24
C SER A 76 -0.23 5.31 -0.99
N SER A 77 -1.19 6.22 -0.76
CA SER A 77 -0.90 7.61 -0.40
C SER A 77 -0.12 7.69 0.91
N ILE A 78 -0.56 6.95 1.93
CA ILE A 78 0.11 6.91 3.24
C ILE A 78 1.55 6.38 3.12
N ILE A 79 1.79 5.36 2.28
CA ILE A 79 3.14 4.86 2.01
C ILE A 79 3.99 5.97 1.36
N ALA A 80 3.47 6.62 0.32
CA ALA A 80 4.18 7.69 -0.39
C ALA A 80 4.49 8.87 0.55
N GLU A 81 3.53 9.36 1.32
CA GLU A 81 3.69 10.45 2.28
C GLU A 81 4.76 10.17 3.34
N ASN A 82 4.98 8.90 3.71
CA ASN A 82 5.93 8.52 4.77
C ASN A 82 7.30 8.07 4.24
N LYS A 83 7.38 7.57 3.00
CA LYS A 83 8.58 6.88 2.50
C LYS A 83 9.10 7.40 1.17
N MET A 84 8.33 8.24 0.47
CA MET A 84 8.80 8.87 -0.75
C MET A 84 9.72 10.04 -0.41
N PRO A 85 10.97 10.07 -0.90
CA PRO A 85 11.84 11.22 -0.73
C PRO A 85 11.24 12.48 -1.34
N GLN A 86 11.45 13.62 -0.67
CA GLN A 86 11.07 14.92 -1.23
C GLN A 86 11.84 15.17 -2.53
N GLY A 87 11.13 15.59 -3.59
CA GLY A 87 11.72 15.84 -4.91
C GLY A 87 11.85 14.60 -5.81
N LEU A 88 11.51 13.38 -5.33
CA LEU A 88 11.48 12.19 -6.19
C LEU A 88 10.51 12.39 -7.37
N MET A 89 9.32 12.95 -7.12
CA MET A 89 8.32 13.20 -8.17
C MET A 89 8.85 14.14 -9.27
N ASP A 90 9.57 15.19 -8.88
CA ASP A 90 10.16 16.15 -9.83
C ASP A 90 11.24 15.49 -10.69
N ARG A 91 11.98 14.53 -10.11
CA ARG A 91 13.03 13.77 -10.81
C ARG A 91 12.49 12.67 -11.71
N ILE A 92 11.37 12.02 -11.36
CA ILE A 92 10.75 11.00 -12.22
C ILE A 92 9.82 11.61 -13.28
N SER A 93 9.38 12.86 -13.10
CA SER A 93 8.49 13.56 -14.04
C SER A 93 9.01 13.54 -15.50
N PRO A 94 10.31 13.72 -15.78
CA PRO A 94 10.87 13.58 -17.12
C PRO A 94 10.78 12.18 -17.73
N TYR A 95 10.72 11.11 -16.91
CA TYR A 95 10.60 9.70 -17.34
C TYR A 95 9.15 9.27 -17.58
N MET A 96 8.22 9.95 -16.92
CA MET A 96 6.78 9.82 -17.15
C MET A 96 6.35 10.52 -18.45
N ASN A 97 7.24 11.34 -19.01
CA ASN A 97 7.12 12.00 -20.31
C ASN A 97 8.05 11.27 -21.29
N ASN A 98 7.65 11.10 -22.56
CA ASN A 98 8.41 10.31 -23.54
C ASN A 98 9.83 10.87 -23.76
N ASN A 99 10.83 10.38 -23.03
CA ASN A 99 12.24 10.64 -23.26
C ASN A 99 13.06 9.38 -22.98
N ASP A 100 13.83 8.97 -23.99
CA ASP A 100 14.62 7.75 -23.99
C ASP A 100 16.01 8.02 -23.40
N ASN A 101 16.38 7.23 -22.38
CA ASN A 101 17.65 7.16 -21.64
C ASN A 101 17.77 8.03 -20.40
N ILE A 102 17.91 7.37 -19.24
CA ILE A 102 18.88 7.74 -18.17
C ILE A 102 19.30 6.48 -17.37
N ASP A 103 20.62 6.25 -17.36
CA ASP A 103 21.59 5.81 -16.33
C ASP A 103 21.34 4.77 -15.22
N ASP A 104 22.49 4.27 -14.75
CA ASP A 104 22.89 3.32 -13.70
C ASP A 104 22.25 3.54 -12.30
N VAL A 105 20.92 3.40 -12.22
CA VAL A 105 20.13 3.50 -10.98
C VAL A 105 19.97 2.12 -10.32
N ASP A 106 20.30 2.02 -9.02
CA ASP A 106 20.06 0.81 -8.22
C ASP A 106 18.59 0.74 -7.76
N TYR A 107 17.78 0.00 -8.52
CA TYR A 107 16.35 -0.20 -8.23
C TYR A 107 16.08 -1.13 -7.04
N ARG A 108 17.09 -1.79 -6.45
CA ARG A 108 16.84 -2.79 -5.40
C ARG A 108 16.29 -2.19 -4.12
N LYS A 109 16.49 -0.88 -3.89
CA LYS A 109 15.89 -0.13 -2.77
C LYS A 109 14.52 0.47 -3.09
N ALA A 110 14.01 0.27 -4.30
CA ALA A 110 12.72 0.82 -4.71
C ALA A 110 11.56 -0.01 -4.15
N ILE A 111 10.44 0.68 -3.89
CA ILE A 111 9.16 0.07 -3.54
C ILE A 111 8.17 0.30 -4.67
N PHE A 112 7.70 -0.78 -5.29
CA PHE A 112 6.64 -0.76 -6.29
C PHE A 112 5.32 -1.19 -5.66
N VAL A 113 4.26 -0.40 -5.88
CA VAL A 113 2.91 -0.71 -5.43
C VAL A 113 1.99 -0.82 -6.63
N PHE A 114 1.44 -2.02 -6.84
CA PHE A 114 0.48 -2.32 -7.90
C PHE A 114 -0.93 -2.32 -7.32
N LEU A 115 -1.84 -1.57 -7.93
CA LEU A 115 -3.24 -1.49 -7.50
C LEU A 115 -4.13 -2.23 -8.50
N SER A 116 -4.69 -3.38 -8.11
CA SER A 116 -5.64 -4.11 -8.94
C SER A 116 -7.07 -3.68 -8.64
N LYS A 117 -7.88 -3.48 -9.69
CA LYS A 117 -9.34 -3.36 -9.56
C LYS A 117 -9.94 -4.75 -9.70
N ASP A 118 -10.15 -5.41 -8.58
CA ASP A 118 -10.80 -6.71 -8.59
C ASP A 118 -12.31 -6.54 -8.80
N LYS A 119 -12.90 -7.43 -9.59
CA LYS A 119 -14.35 -7.58 -9.62
C LYS A 119 -14.75 -8.27 -8.31
N THR A 120 -15.38 -7.48 -7.46
CA THR A 120 -15.80 -7.72 -6.07
C THR A 120 -16.47 -9.07 -5.74
N PRO A 121 -17.19 -9.80 -6.62
CA PRO A 121 -18.02 -10.93 -6.16
C PRO A 121 -17.24 -12.11 -5.55
N GLU A 122 -16.14 -12.55 -6.16
CA GLU A 122 -15.50 -13.81 -5.75
C GLU A 122 -14.67 -13.68 -4.47
N LEU A 123 -13.99 -12.54 -4.28
CA LEU A 123 -13.30 -12.27 -3.00
C LEU A 123 -14.32 -12.02 -1.88
N HIS A 124 -15.43 -11.33 -2.18
CA HIS A 124 -16.48 -11.05 -1.18
C HIS A 124 -17.19 -12.33 -0.72
N LEU A 125 -17.62 -13.18 -1.66
CA LEU A 125 -18.30 -14.44 -1.36
C LEU A 125 -17.39 -15.43 -0.63
N LYS A 126 -16.12 -15.54 -1.04
CA LYS A 126 -15.17 -16.40 -0.32
C LYS A 126 -14.71 -15.85 1.02
N THR A 127 -14.73 -14.53 1.23
CA THR A 127 -14.46 -13.93 2.57
C THR A 127 -15.65 -14.17 3.52
N LEU A 128 -16.88 -14.04 3.01
CA LEU A 128 -18.11 -14.28 3.79
C LEU A 128 -18.33 -15.77 4.11
N ASP A 129 -17.87 -16.67 3.25
CA ASP A 129 -17.98 -18.13 3.40
C ASP A 129 -16.67 -18.79 3.91
N TYR A 130 -15.67 -18.00 4.32
CA TYR A 130 -14.38 -18.55 4.77
C TYR A 130 -14.52 -19.20 6.15
N LYS A 131 -15.00 -20.45 6.16
CA LYS A 131 -14.97 -21.39 7.30
C LYS A 131 -15.69 -20.94 8.58
N GLY A 132 -16.52 -19.89 8.54
CA GLY A 132 -17.13 -19.32 9.75
C GLY A 132 -16.12 -18.68 10.71
N LEU A 133 -14.95 -18.29 10.21
CA LEU A 133 -13.92 -17.63 10.99
C LEU A 133 -14.30 -16.17 11.26
N ASP A 134 -13.94 -15.68 12.44
CA ASP A 134 -14.05 -14.26 12.75
C ASP A 134 -13.13 -13.46 11.83
N ARG A 135 -13.64 -12.36 11.27
CA ARG A 135 -12.89 -11.48 10.37
C ARG A 135 -11.52 -11.10 10.93
N ASN A 136 -11.43 -10.77 12.22
CA ASN A 136 -10.20 -10.30 12.85
C ASN A 136 -9.18 -11.43 13.09
N SER A 137 -9.62 -12.70 13.01
CA SER A 137 -8.75 -13.87 13.09
C SER A 137 -8.12 -14.27 11.75
N LEU A 138 -8.57 -13.68 10.64
CA LEU A 138 -8.02 -13.95 9.31
C LEU A 138 -6.57 -13.45 9.22
N GLU A 139 -5.68 -14.30 8.71
CA GLU A 139 -4.28 -13.96 8.43
C GLU A 139 -4.00 -13.85 6.93
N LEU A 140 -2.85 -13.28 6.58
CA LEU A 140 -2.43 -13.12 5.18
C LEU A 140 -2.37 -14.48 4.44
N LYS A 141 -1.84 -15.52 5.10
CA LYS A 141 -1.69 -16.87 4.55
C LYS A 141 -3.03 -17.49 4.13
N ASP A 142 -4.10 -17.16 4.85
CA ASP A 142 -5.45 -17.68 4.58
C ASP A 142 -6.01 -17.12 3.27
N MET A 143 -5.61 -15.89 2.92
CA MET A 143 -6.07 -15.17 1.74
C MET A 143 -5.15 -15.36 0.54
N GLU A 144 -3.87 -15.69 0.75
CA GLU A 144 -2.92 -15.93 -0.35
C GLU A 144 -3.41 -16.99 -1.33
N HIS A 145 -3.98 -18.09 -0.82
CA HIS A 145 -4.51 -19.14 -1.66
C HIS A 145 -5.64 -18.63 -2.56
N LEU A 146 -6.54 -17.80 -2.00
CA LEU A 146 -7.66 -17.21 -2.75
C LEU A 146 -7.18 -16.26 -3.84
N ILE A 147 -6.19 -15.43 -3.55
CA ILE A 147 -5.63 -14.49 -4.52
C ILE A 147 -4.87 -15.24 -5.63
N LYS A 148 -4.10 -16.27 -5.28
CA LYS A 148 -3.37 -17.12 -6.24
C LYS A 148 -4.32 -17.85 -7.18
N THR A 149 -5.41 -18.42 -6.67
CA THR A 149 -6.40 -19.13 -7.51
C THR A 149 -7.14 -18.16 -8.45
N ASN A 150 -7.44 -16.94 -8.00
CA ASN A 150 -8.14 -15.93 -8.80
C ASN A 150 -7.20 -15.06 -9.64
N ALA A 151 -5.88 -15.28 -9.57
CA ALA A 151 -4.88 -14.56 -10.36
C ALA A 151 -5.15 -14.62 -11.87
N ASN A 152 -5.75 -15.73 -12.30
CA ASN A 152 -6.20 -15.98 -13.68
C ASN A 152 -7.30 -15.00 -14.14
N SER A 153 -8.11 -14.50 -13.22
CA SER A 153 -9.26 -13.61 -13.48
C SER A 153 -8.88 -12.11 -13.47
N TYR A 154 -7.72 -11.74 -12.93
CA TYR A 154 -7.28 -10.33 -12.85
C TYR A 154 -6.74 -9.76 -14.16
N GLY A 155 -6.78 -10.50 -15.27
CA GLY A 155 -6.33 -10.03 -16.59
C GLY A 155 -4.80 -9.90 -16.74
N PHE A 156 -4.04 -10.22 -15.69
CA PHE A 156 -2.57 -10.14 -15.66
C PHE A 156 -1.86 -11.50 -15.64
N SER A 157 -2.60 -12.61 -15.68
CA SER A 157 -2.08 -13.98 -15.50
C SER A 157 -1.11 -14.47 -16.57
N LYS A 158 -1.03 -13.79 -17.72
CA LYS A 158 -0.05 -14.06 -18.77
C LYS A 158 1.15 -13.10 -18.78
N SER A 159 1.20 -12.11 -17.89
CA SER A 159 2.34 -11.18 -17.84
C SER A 159 3.50 -11.83 -17.08
N SER A 160 4.71 -11.64 -17.61
CA SER A 160 5.98 -12.09 -16.99
C SER A 160 6.18 -11.56 -15.55
N LEU A 161 5.45 -10.50 -15.19
CA LEU A 161 5.38 -9.93 -13.83
C LEU A 161 4.86 -10.93 -12.78
N PHE A 162 3.92 -11.81 -13.13
CA PHE A 162 3.38 -12.81 -12.18
C PHE A 162 4.03 -14.19 -12.29
N SER A 163 4.57 -14.57 -13.45
CA SER A 163 5.29 -15.84 -13.61
C SER A 163 6.74 -15.80 -13.11
N GLY A 164 7.34 -14.62 -12.97
CA GLY A 164 8.76 -14.44 -12.59
C GLY A 164 9.05 -14.18 -11.10
N HIS A 165 8.12 -14.42 -10.16
CA HIS A 165 8.27 -14.10 -8.73
C HIS A 165 8.63 -12.62 -8.43
N LEU A 166 8.24 -11.71 -9.32
CA LEU A 166 8.54 -10.28 -9.21
C LEU A 166 7.68 -9.60 -8.14
N ILE A 167 6.47 -10.09 -7.89
CA ILE A 167 5.64 -9.65 -6.75
C ILE A 167 6.19 -10.29 -5.47
N THR A 168 6.51 -9.46 -4.48
CA THR A 168 6.96 -9.89 -3.15
C THR A 168 5.79 -10.36 -2.30
N ALA A 169 4.66 -9.65 -2.36
CA ALA A 169 3.47 -10.00 -1.61
C ALA A 169 2.18 -9.57 -2.30
N HIS A 170 1.16 -10.43 -2.19
CA HIS A 170 -0.21 -10.13 -2.58
C HIS A 170 -1.01 -9.79 -1.32
N ILE A 171 -1.49 -8.55 -1.23
CA ILE A 171 -2.10 -8.02 -0.02
C ILE A 171 -3.60 -7.81 -0.26
N PRO A 172 -4.48 -8.59 0.41
CA PRO A 172 -5.92 -8.45 0.29
C PRO A 172 -6.43 -7.23 1.07
N PHE A 173 -7.38 -6.52 0.47
CA PHE A 173 -8.23 -5.54 1.12
C PHE A 173 -9.65 -6.11 1.21
N LEU A 174 -10.08 -6.31 2.44
CA LEU A 174 -11.34 -6.92 2.79
C LEU A 174 -12.51 -5.93 2.56
N PRO A 175 -13.70 -6.42 2.22
CA PRO A 175 -14.91 -5.61 2.19
C PRO A 175 -15.14 -4.88 3.52
N LEU A 176 -15.57 -3.61 3.46
CA LEU A 176 -15.90 -2.86 4.67
C LEU A 176 -17.26 -3.28 5.22
N GLU A 177 -17.40 -3.17 6.53
CA GLU A 177 -18.65 -3.43 7.25
C GLU A 177 -19.20 -2.10 7.72
N LYS A 178 -20.47 -2.08 8.16
CA LYS A 178 -21.14 -0.86 8.60
C LYS A 178 -20.32 -0.09 9.63
N GLN A 179 -19.73 -0.78 10.61
CA GLN A 179 -18.89 -0.18 11.63
C GLN A 179 -17.63 0.48 11.03
N HIS A 180 -16.95 -0.18 10.10
CA HIS A 180 -15.77 0.38 9.43
C HIS A 180 -16.10 1.66 8.65
N VAL A 181 -17.30 1.73 8.06
CA VAL A 181 -17.78 2.95 7.39
C VAL A 181 -18.04 4.07 8.39
N GLN A 182 -18.61 3.76 9.56
CA GLN A 182 -18.79 4.75 10.63
C GLN A 182 -17.45 5.29 11.13
N ASP A 183 -16.46 4.43 11.33
CA ASP A 183 -15.13 4.83 11.77
C ASP A 183 -14.43 5.72 10.72
N CYS A 184 -14.61 5.40 9.43
CA CYS A 184 -14.17 6.25 8.32
C CYS A 184 -14.83 7.64 8.35
N ILE A 185 -16.15 7.71 8.55
CA ILE A 185 -16.88 8.98 8.68
C ILE A 185 -16.37 9.76 9.88
N ARG A 186 -16.20 9.12 11.05
CA ARG A 186 -15.65 9.74 12.26
C ARG A 186 -14.27 10.33 12.01
N GLY A 187 -13.37 9.56 11.40
CA GLY A 187 -12.02 10.01 11.05
C GLY A 187 -12.03 11.23 10.11
N GLN A 188 -12.93 11.22 9.12
CA GLN A 188 -13.05 12.30 8.17
C GLN A 188 -13.62 13.59 8.78
N LEU A 189 -14.64 13.47 9.65
CA LEU A 189 -15.21 14.62 10.37
C LEU A 189 -14.15 15.28 11.27
N ARG A 190 -13.38 14.47 12.02
CA ARG A 190 -12.27 14.96 12.87
C ARG A 190 -11.22 15.70 12.06
N THR A 191 -10.79 15.14 10.92
CA THR A 191 -9.80 15.77 10.03
C THR A 191 -10.28 17.12 9.51
N LYS A 192 -11.57 17.23 9.21
CA LYS A 192 -12.21 18.47 8.74
C LYS A 192 -12.65 19.40 9.88
N LYS A 193 -12.39 19.06 11.15
CA LYS A 193 -12.80 19.82 12.34
C LYS A 193 -14.32 20.00 12.47
N TYR A 194 -15.09 19.02 12.02
CA TYR A 194 -16.53 18.93 12.29
C TYR A 194 -16.80 18.04 13.50
N ASP A 195 -17.96 18.23 14.13
CA ASP A 195 -18.39 17.41 15.26
C ASP A 195 -18.83 16.01 14.80
N ALA A 196 -18.24 14.98 15.42
CA ALA A 196 -18.44 13.58 15.07
C ALA A 196 -19.47 12.90 15.98
N THR A 197 -20.64 13.53 16.14
CA THR A 197 -21.75 12.98 16.92
C THR A 197 -22.36 11.76 16.23
N GLU A 198 -22.95 10.86 17.02
CA GLU A 198 -23.66 9.68 16.49
C GLU A 198 -24.83 10.06 15.58
N GLU A 199 -25.46 11.21 15.81
CA GLU A 199 -26.51 11.75 14.94
C GLU A 199 -25.94 12.15 13.58
N ASN A 200 -24.86 12.92 13.54
CA ASN A 200 -24.21 13.33 12.30
C ASN A 200 -23.75 12.11 11.48
N ILE A 201 -23.19 11.11 12.15
CA ILE A 201 -22.75 9.87 11.49
C ILE A 201 -23.96 9.12 10.92
N LYS A 202 -25.03 8.95 11.70
CA LYS A 202 -26.26 8.29 11.22
C LYS A 202 -26.88 9.03 10.04
N ASN A 203 -26.86 10.36 10.03
CA ASN A 203 -27.40 11.17 8.94
C ASN A 203 -26.59 11.03 7.65
N ILE A 204 -25.26 10.85 7.74
CA ILE A 204 -24.40 10.62 6.57
C ILE A 204 -24.58 9.20 6.00
N MET A 205 -25.01 8.23 6.82
CA MET A 205 -25.20 6.84 6.42
C MET A 205 -26.58 6.53 5.82
N GLN A 206 -27.50 7.49 5.84
CA GLN A 206 -28.84 7.37 5.23
C GLN A 206 -28.79 7.59 3.73
#